data_AF-A0AAD6I1R2-F1
#
_entry.id   AF-A0AAD6I1R2-F1
#
_cell.length_a   1.000
_cell.length_b   1.000
_cell.length_c   1.000
_cell.angle_alpha   90.00
_cell.angle_beta   90.00
_cell.angle_gamma   90.00
#
_symmetry.space_group_name_H-M   'P 1'
#
loop_
_entity.id
_entity.type
_entity.pdbx_description
1 polymer ?
#
loop_
_entity_poly.entity_id
_entity_poly.type
_entity_poly.pdbx_seq_one_letter_code
_entity_poly.pdbx_strand_id
1 'polypeptide(L)'
;MTCTTALITVTSHVTLPIQPQLSRRLQRTPPSPPPAHSRHHASGYAPNGGYAQVQYKRNLPARGFKPVYYMIGMHMIMAYGFYKYFHGAREQRELAREKMWSRLHITPLLQAEEDRDQVRRHFADQARANELLGSDAKVYNSDRFVRPTFAYTPASVTQ
;
A
#
# COMPACT_ATOMS: atom_id res chain seq x y z
N MET A 1 -43.26 -4.61 -30.94
CA MET A 1 -42.29 -5.58 -31.50
C MET A 1 -41.44 -6.09 -30.36
N THR A 2 -41.95 -7.13 -29.71
CA THR A 2 -41.42 -7.78 -28.51
C THR A 2 -41.01 -9.19 -28.92
N CYS A 3 -39.75 -9.57 -28.72
CA CYS A 3 -39.37 -10.98 -28.69
C CYS A 3 -38.05 -11.10 -27.90
N THR A 4 -38.12 -11.29 -26.57
CA THR A 4 -38.13 -12.58 -25.85
C THR A 4 -36.73 -13.20 -25.73
N THR A 5 -36.24 -13.16 -24.50
CA THR A 5 -35.36 -14.10 -23.78
C THR A 5 -34.97 -15.39 -24.51
N ALA A 6 -33.66 -15.68 -24.57
CA ALA A 6 -33.15 -17.02 -24.81
C ALA A 6 -31.97 -17.32 -23.87
N LEU A 7 -32.27 -18.17 -22.87
CA LEU A 7 -31.32 -18.91 -22.04
C LEU A 7 -30.36 -19.70 -22.93
N ILE A 8 -29.05 -19.55 -22.70
CA ILE A 8 -28.04 -20.45 -23.26
C ILE A 8 -27.90 -21.63 -22.30
N THR A 9 -28.60 -22.71 -22.63
CA THR A 9 -28.39 -24.05 -22.08
C THR A 9 -27.09 -24.61 -22.66
N VAL A 10 -26.09 -24.81 -21.81
CA VAL A 10 -24.87 -25.56 -22.15
C VAL A 10 -25.17 -27.04 -21.91
N THR A 11 -25.31 -27.81 -22.99
CA THR A 11 -25.39 -29.27 -22.94
C THR A 11 -24.57 -29.83 -24.09
N SER A 12 -23.33 -30.25 -23.82
CA SER A 12 -22.62 -31.26 -24.61
C SER A 12 -21.35 -31.73 -23.89
N HIS A 13 -21.46 -32.94 -23.33
CA HIS A 13 -20.46 -34.00 -23.28
C HIS A 13 -19.07 -33.71 -22.69
N VAL A 14 -18.96 -33.83 -21.36
CA VAL A 14 -17.70 -34.25 -20.71
C VAL A 14 -17.92 -35.66 -20.17
N THR A 15 -17.56 -36.64 -20.99
CA THR A 15 -17.44 -38.03 -20.61
C THR A 15 -16.21 -38.16 -19.71
N LEU A 16 -16.45 -38.31 -18.41
CA LEU A 16 -15.49 -38.86 -17.46
C LEU A 16 -15.31 -40.35 -17.77
N PRO A 17 -14.07 -40.86 -17.80
CA PRO A 17 -13.80 -42.19 -17.29
C PRO A 17 -13.18 -42.05 -15.90
N ILE A 18 -14.03 -42.19 -14.89
CA ILE A 18 -13.65 -42.87 -13.65
C ILE A 18 -13.29 -44.30 -14.08
N GLN A 19 -12.03 -44.69 -13.96
CA GLN A 19 -11.74 -46.05 -13.53
C GLN A 19 -10.55 -46.12 -12.56
N PRO A 20 -10.65 -47.05 -11.59
CA PRO A 20 -9.83 -47.11 -10.39
C PRO A 20 -8.59 -47.96 -10.67
N GLN A 21 -7.45 -47.70 -10.04
CA GLN A 21 -6.46 -48.76 -9.78
C GLN A 21 -5.57 -48.39 -8.60
N LEU A 22 -6.17 -48.54 -7.41
CA LEU A 22 -5.48 -48.83 -6.17
C LEU A 22 -4.84 -50.24 -6.29
N SER A 23 -3.81 -50.40 -7.12
CA SER A 23 -3.17 -51.70 -7.34
C SER A 23 -1.78 -51.57 -7.96
N ARG A 24 -0.95 -50.66 -7.43
CA ARG A 24 0.52 -50.74 -7.64
C ARG A 24 1.27 -50.89 -6.33
N ARG A 25 0.79 -51.85 -5.53
CA ARG A 25 1.44 -52.35 -4.31
C ARG A 25 2.10 -53.72 -4.51
N LEU A 26 2.29 -54.17 -5.75
CA LEU A 26 2.88 -55.47 -6.05
C LEU A 26 3.85 -55.39 -7.23
N GLN A 27 4.96 -54.69 -7.03
CA GLN A 27 6.22 -55.04 -7.69
C GLN A 27 7.40 -54.74 -6.74
N ARG A 28 7.25 -55.18 -5.48
CA ARG A 28 8.43 -55.60 -4.71
C ARG A 28 8.68 -57.04 -5.14
N THR A 29 9.60 -57.25 -6.06
CA THR A 29 10.16 -58.58 -6.32
C THR A 29 10.73 -59.14 -5.01
N PRO A 30 10.58 -60.44 -4.72
CA PRO A 30 11.16 -61.03 -3.52
C PRO A 30 12.69 -60.85 -3.52
N PRO A 31 13.34 -60.65 -2.36
CA PRO A 31 14.80 -60.70 -2.31
C PRO A 31 15.25 -62.11 -2.67
N SER A 32 16.15 -62.22 -3.66
CA SER A 32 16.77 -63.48 -4.06
C SER A 32 17.57 -64.12 -2.92
N PRO A 33 17.61 -65.46 -2.79
CA PRO A 33 18.41 -66.13 -1.77
C PRO A 33 19.92 -65.88 -1.98
N PRO A 34 20.73 -65.76 -0.92
CA PRO A 34 22.18 -65.61 -1.06
C PRO A 34 22.80 -66.93 -1.54
N PRO A 35 23.54 -66.96 -2.66
CA PRO A 35 24.34 -68.13 -3.02
C PRO A 35 25.52 -68.29 -2.06
N ALA A 36 25.80 -69.55 -1.71
CA ALA A 36 26.87 -69.98 -0.81
C ALA A 36 28.23 -69.39 -1.21
N HIS A 37 29.02 -69.04 -0.19
CA HIS A 37 30.39 -68.55 -0.32
C HIS A 37 31.33 -69.58 -0.97
N SER A 38 31.42 -69.58 -2.29
CA SER A 38 32.67 -69.86 -3.00
C SER A 38 33.42 -68.54 -3.12
N ARG A 39 34.71 -68.52 -2.71
CA ARG A 39 35.58 -67.35 -2.82
C ARG A 39 35.81 -67.04 -4.29
N HIS A 40 34.88 -66.33 -4.91
CA HIS A 40 35.06 -65.74 -6.21
C HIS A 40 35.85 -64.45 -6.02
N HIS A 41 37.01 -64.42 -6.65
CA HIS A 41 37.83 -63.25 -6.85
C HIS A 41 36.91 -62.07 -7.20
N ALA A 42 36.86 -61.06 -6.33
CA ALA A 42 36.06 -59.86 -6.54
C ALA A 42 36.70 -59.04 -7.64
N SER A 43 36.45 -59.44 -8.89
CA SER A 43 36.78 -58.66 -10.06
C SER A 43 35.73 -57.56 -10.18
N GLY A 44 36.17 -56.30 -10.22
CA GLY A 44 35.35 -55.09 -10.12
C GLY A 44 34.45 -54.83 -11.34
N TYR A 45 33.96 -55.87 -12.01
CA TYR A 45 33.06 -55.74 -13.15
C TYR A 45 31.59 -55.65 -12.73
N ALA A 46 30.81 -54.99 -13.57
CA ALA A 46 29.38 -54.83 -13.37
C ALA A 46 28.66 -56.19 -13.45
N PRO A 47 27.59 -56.41 -12.65
CA PRO A 47 26.84 -57.66 -12.64
C PRO A 47 26.23 -57.96 -14.02
N ASN A 48 26.14 -59.25 -14.39
CA ASN A 48 25.74 -59.74 -15.73
C ASN A 48 24.37 -59.22 -16.23
N GLY A 49 23.53 -58.65 -15.34
CA GLY A 49 22.23 -58.04 -15.66
C GLY A 49 22.21 -56.50 -15.70
N GLY A 50 23.36 -55.83 -15.57
CA GLY A 50 23.47 -54.37 -15.56
C GLY A 50 22.94 -53.70 -14.28
N TYR A 51 23.18 -52.38 -14.15
CA TYR A 51 22.64 -51.57 -13.04
C TYR A 51 21.23 -51.07 -13.37
N ALA A 52 20.40 -50.88 -12.34
CA ALA A 52 19.10 -50.25 -12.49
C ALA A 52 19.23 -48.84 -13.08
N GLN A 53 18.30 -48.45 -13.94
CA GLN A 53 18.36 -47.15 -14.59
C GLN A 53 18.20 -46.01 -13.58
N VAL A 54 19.29 -45.29 -13.34
CA VAL A 54 19.31 -44.11 -12.46
C VAL A 54 18.72 -42.92 -13.21
N GLN A 55 17.77 -42.22 -12.60
CA GLN A 55 17.24 -40.98 -13.16
C GLN A 55 18.27 -39.86 -13.03
N TYR A 56 18.94 -39.56 -14.14
CA TYR A 56 19.93 -38.47 -14.23
C TYR A 56 19.31 -37.12 -14.62
N LYS A 57 18.01 -37.10 -14.96
CA LYS A 57 17.29 -35.90 -15.41
C LYS A 57 16.65 -35.16 -14.25
N ARG A 58 16.60 -33.83 -14.37
CA ARG A 58 16.05 -32.92 -13.36
C ARG A 58 14.52 -33.07 -13.29
N ASN A 59 14.01 -33.66 -12.20
CA ASN A 59 12.59 -33.84 -11.94
C ASN A 59 12.00 -32.69 -11.11
N LEU A 60 11.86 -31.50 -11.70
CA LEU A 60 11.15 -30.38 -11.09
C LEU A 60 9.85 -30.07 -11.85
N PRO A 61 8.67 -30.42 -11.29
CA PRO A 61 7.40 -30.04 -11.89
C PRO A 61 7.16 -28.54 -11.70
N ALA A 62 6.88 -27.82 -12.78
CA ALA A 62 6.43 -26.43 -12.71
C ALA A 62 5.03 -26.40 -12.07
N ARG A 63 4.97 -26.02 -10.79
CA ARG A 63 3.75 -25.89 -10.00
C ARG A 63 3.34 -24.42 -9.90
N GLY A 64 2.06 -24.12 -10.08
CA GLY A 64 1.49 -22.78 -9.94
C GLY A 64 0.43 -22.46 -11.00
N PHE A 65 -0.28 -21.35 -10.81
CA PHE A 65 -1.18 -20.81 -11.82
C PHE A 65 -0.40 -20.05 -12.89
N LYS A 66 -0.97 -19.87 -14.08
CA LYS A 66 -0.36 -19.06 -15.15
C LYS A 66 -0.19 -17.60 -14.65
N PRO A 67 0.89 -16.89 -15.04
CA PRO A 67 1.17 -15.52 -14.60
C PRO A 67 0.01 -14.53 -14.75
N VAL A 68 -0.81 -14.72 -15.79
CA VAL A 68 -1.98 -13.89 -16.09
C VAL A 68 -2.98 -13.84 -14.93
N TYR A 69 -3.19 -14.96 -14.22
CA TYR A 69 -4.13 -14.98 -13.09
C TYR A 69 -3.66 -14.13 -11.91
N TYR A 70 -2.36 -14.07 -11.66
CA TYR A 70 -1.80 -13.19 -10.62
C TYR A 70 -1.98 -11.73 -10.98
N MET A 71 -1.78 -11.37 -12.26
CA MET A 71 -1.99 -10.01 -12.73
C MET A 71 -3.46 -9.61 -12.56
N ILE A 72 -4.40 -10.43 -13.00
CA ILE A 72 -5.83 -10.14 -12.85
C ILE A 72 -6.22 -10.04 -11.37
N GLY A 73 -5.77 -10.98 -10.52
CA GLY A 73 -6.03 -10.95 -9.09
C GLY A 73 -5.54 -9.67 -8.42
N MET A 74 -4.31 -9.25 -8.70
CA MET A 74 -3.74 -8.01 -8.15
C MET A 74 -4.51 -6.78 -8.61
N HIS A 75 -4.83 -6.67 -9.90
CA HIS A 75 -5.55 -5.52 -10.44
C HIS A 75 -6.98 -5.43 -9.89
N MET A 76 -7.67 -6.55 -9.67
CA MET A 76 -9.00 -6.54 -9.06
C MET A 76 -8.95 -6.05 -7.61
N ILE A 77 -7.96 -6.47 -6.82
CA ILE A 77 -7.79 -5.99 -5.44
C ILE A 77 -7.51 -4.48 -5.44
N MET A 78 -6.62 -4.00 -6.31
CA MET A 78 -6.31 -2.57 -6.43
C MET A 78 -7.54 -1.77 -6.85
N ALA A 79 -8.27 -2.21 -7.87
CA ALA A 79 -9.48 -1.55 -8.34
C ALA A 79 -10.53 -1.43 -7.22
N TYR A 80 -10.72 -2.49 -6.44
CA TYR A 80 -11.62 -2.48 -5.28
C TYR A 80 -11.12 -1.52 -4.17
N GLY A 81 -9.82 -1.50 -3.90
CA GLY A 81 -9.21 -0.54 -2.97
C GLY A 81 -9.46 0.90 -3.38
N PHE A 82 -9.26 1.23 -4.66
CA PHE A 82 -9.55 2.57 -5.19
C PHE A 82 -11.04 2.91 -5.10
N TYR A 83 -11.94 1.97 -5.40
CA TYR A 83 -13.38 2.17 -5.25
C TYR A 83 -13.75 2.60 -3.82
N LYS A 84 -13.25 1.90 -2.79
CA LYS A 84 -13.50 2.26 -1.38
C LYS A 84 -12.84 3.58 -0.99
N TYR A 85 -11.63 3.86 -1.48
CA TYR A 85 -10.95 5.13 -1.26
C TYR A 85 -11.75 6.31 -1.80
N PHE A 86 -12.31 6.23 -3.01
CA PHE A 86 -13.08 7.32 -3.60
C PHE A 86 -14.31 7.69 -2.77
N HIS A 87 -14.97 6.71 -2.14
CA HIS A 87 -16.06 6.99 -1.21
C HIS A 87 -15.59 7.74 0.03
N GLY A 88 -14.50 7.30 0.67
CA GLY A 88 -13.94 7.99 1.84
C GLY A 88 -13.42 9.39 1.52
N ALA A 89 -12.81 9.59 0.34
CA ALA A 89 -12.33 10.89 -0.09
C ALA A 89 -13.46 11.91 -0.28
N ARG A 90 -14.68 11.46 -0.65
CA ARG A 90 -15.85 12.34 -0.74
C ARG A 90 -16.30 12.79 0.64
N GLU A 91 -16.39 11.88 1.60
CA GLU A 91 -16.74 12.20 2.99
C GLU A 91 -15.74 13.19 3.62
N GLN A 92 -14.43 12.98 3.42
CA GLN A 92 -13.40 13.89 3.91
C GLN A 92 -13.50 15.30 3.32
N ARG A 93 -13.97 15.45 2.08
CA ARG A 93 -14.20 16.77 1.46
C ARG A 93 -15.37 17.50 2.10
N GLU A 94 -16.43 16.78 2.47
CA GLU A 94 -17.58 17.36 3.18
C GLU A 94 -17.16 17.81 4.58
N LEU A 95 -16.43 16.97 5.33
CA LEU A 95 -15.88 17.35 6.64
C LEU A 95 -14.92 18.54 6.56
N ALA A 96 -14.05 18.58 5.54
CA ALA A 96 -13.15 19.70 5.32
C ALA A 96 -13.93 20.97 4.96
N ARG A 97 -15.03 20.85 4.19
CA ARG A 97 -15.93 21.95 3.88
C ARG A 97 -16.58 22.48 5.15
N GLU A 98 -17.18 21.63 5.97
CA GLU A 98 -17.78 22.02 7.25
C GLU A 98 -16.76 22.73 8.16
N LYS A 99 -15.54 22.20 8.26
CA LYS A 99 -14.45 22.82 9.02
C LYS A 99 -14.06 24.19 8.46
N MET A 100 -14.01 24.35 7.14
CA MET A 100 -13.71 25.62 6.48
C MET A 100 -14.83 26.64 6.70
N TRP A 101 -16.09 26.22 6.58
CA TRP A 101 -17.22 27.09 6.88
C TRP A 101 -17.23 27.51 8.34
N SER A 102 -16.99 26.59 9.28
CA SER A 102 -16.85 26.93 10.71
C SER A 102 -15.78 28.02 10.92
N ARG A 103 -14.64 27.91 10.26
CA ARG A 103 -13.58 28.93 10.32
C ARG A 103 -14.01 30.27 9.74
N LEU A 104 -14.62 30.28 8.55
CA LEU A 104 -15.04 31.51 7.89
C LEU A 104 -15.98 32.36 8.76
N HIS A 105 -16.82 31.72 9.58
CA HIS A 105 -17.72 32.43 10.49
C HIS A 105 -17.01 33.03 11.72
N ILE A 106 -15.94 32.42 12.22
CA ILE A 106 -15.21 32.91 13.40
C ILE A 106 -14.03 33.82 13.05
N THR A 107 -13.44 33.67 11.85
CA THR A 107 -12.32 34.49 11.38
C THR A 107 -12.57 36.00 11.49
N PRO A 108 -13.72 36.58 11.10
CA PRO A 108 -13.91 38.03 11.22
C PRO A 108 -13.89 38.52 12.67
N LEU A 109 -14.38 37.72 13.62
CA LEU A 109 -14.35 38.07 15.05
C LEU A 109 -12.91 38.05 15.58
N LEU A 110 -12.16 36.98 15.30
CA LEU A 110 -10.77 36.86 15.73
C LEU A 110 -9.86 37.93 15.09
N GLN A 111 -10.11 38.24 13.81
CA GLN A 111 -9.37 39.31 13.12
C GLN A 111 -9.66 40.67 13.76
N ALA A 112 -10.91 40.95 14.15
CA ALA A 112 -11.26 42.20 14.82
C ALA A 112 -10.61 42.32 16.22
N GLU A 113 -10.49 41.21 16.96
CA GLU A 113 -9.79 41.19 18.25
C GLU A 113 -8.29 41.46 18.07
N GLU A 114 -7.66 40.79 17.10
CA GLU A 114 -6.25 40.97 16.77
C GLU A 114 -5.96 42.38 16.24
N ASP A 115 -6.82 42.93 15.37
CA ASP A 115 -6.65 44.30 14.83
C ASP A 115 -6.74 45.35 15.96
N ARG A 116 -7.59 45.16 16.99
CA ARG A 116 -7.65 46.06 18.15
C ARG A 116 -6.36 46.02 18.99
N ASP A 117 -5.82 44.83 19.24
CA ASP A 117 -4.58 44.70 20.01
C ASP A 117 -3.36 45.23 19.24
N GLN A 118 -3.31 45.02 17.92
CA GLN A 118 -2.26 45.56 17.07
C GLN A 118 -2.22 47.09 17.10
N VAL A 119 -3.37 47.75 16.96
CA VAL A 119 -3.47 49.22 17.02
C VAL A 119 -2.99 49.76 18.37
N ARG A 120 -3.36 49.08 19.47
CA ARG A 120 -2.92 49.45 20.82
C ARG A 120 -1.39 49.39 20.97
N ARG A 121 -0.76 48.33 20.48
CA ARG A 121 0.70 48.17 20.52
C ARG A 121 1.39 49.20 19.63
N HIS A 122 0.86 49.43 18.43
CA HIS A 122 1.43 50.38 17.48
C HIS A 122 1.48 51.81 18.03
N PHE A 123 0.39 52.29 18.62
CA PHE A 123 0.37 53.63 19.23
C PHE A 123 1.25 53.72 20.49
N ALA A 124 1.34 52.65 21.29
CA ALA A 124 2.24 52.62 22.44
C ALA A 124 3.72 52.66 22.02
N ASP A 125 4.07 51.96 20.95
CA ASP A 125 5.43 51.98 20.39
C ASP A 125 5.77 53.33 19.75
N GLN A 126 4.81 53.97 19.06
CA GLN A 126 4.99 55.33 18.53
C GLN A 126 5.17 56.37 19.63
N ALA A 127 4.38 56.31 20.70
CA ALA A 127 4.52 57.21 21.85
C ALA A 127 5.91 57.04 22.51
N ARG A 128 6.33 55.79 22.74
CA ARG A 128 7.65 55.47 23.28
C ARG A 128 8.79 55.93 22.37
N ALA A 129 8.67 55.72 21.07
CA ALA A 129 9.65 56.17 20.09
C ALA A 129 9.76 57.70 20.08
N ASN A 130 8.62 58.42 20.17
CA ASN A 130 8.62 59.88 20.23
C ASN A 130 9.29 60.40 21.53
N GLU A 131 9.06 59.76 22.67
CA GLU A 131 9.72 60.13 23.94
C GLU A 131 11.24 59.93 23.90
N LEU A 132 11.72 58.85 23.27
CA LEU A 132 13.15 58.51 23.24
C LEU A 132 13.93 59.20 22.10
N LEU A 133 13.33 59.32 20.92
CA LEU A 133 13.98 59.75 19.68
C LEU A 133 13.44 61.08 19.14
N GLY A 134 12.37 61.64 19.74
CA GLY A 134 11.78 62.93 19.37
C GLY A 134 11.08 62.96 18.00
N SER A 135 11.02 61.84 17.27
CA SER A 135 10.34 61.74 15.98
C SER A 135 9.89 60.31 15.68
N ASP A 136 8.77 60.18 14.95
CA ASP A 136 8.29 58.91 14.41
C ASP A 136 8.97 58.65 13.05
N ALA A 137 9.98 57.78 13.05
CA ALA A 137 10.78 57.50 11.87
C ALA A 137 10.09 56.48 10.95
N LYS A 138 9.36 56.97 9.96
CA LYS A 138 8.76 56.13 8.90
C LYS A 138 9.86 55.50 8.03
N VAL A 139 9.99 54.18 8.05
CA VAL A 139 10.99 53.43 7.24
C VAL A 139 10.63 53.41 5.76
N TYR A 140 9.34 53.31 5.44
CA TYR A 140 8.85 53.20 4.07
C TYR A 140 8.21 54.50 3.59
N ASN A 141 8.49 54.90 2.36
CA ASN A 141 7.97 56.17 1.82
C ASN A 141 6.46 56.13 1.47
N SER A 142 5.80 54.96 1.55
CA SER A 142 4.37 54.78 1.25
C SER A 142 3.46 55.02 2.44
N ASP A 143 2.25 55.53 2.23
CA ASP A 143 1.23 55.74 3.30
C ASP A 143 0.49 54.47 3.73
N ARG A 144 0.87 53.32 3.19
CA ARG A 144 0.34 52.02 3.57
C ARG A 144 0.83 51.63 4.97
N PHE A 145 -0.10 51.21 5.82
CA PHE A 145 0.25 50.58 7.08
C PHE A 145 0.96 49.24 6.83
N VAL A 146 2.17 49.11 7.38
CA VAL A 146 2.96 47.89 7.37
C VAL A 146 3.12 47.43 8.82
N ARG A 147 2.68 46.20 9.10
CA ARG A 147 2.83 45.61 10.43
C ARG A 147 4.32 45.52 10.80
N PRO A 148 4.75 46.01 11.97
CA PRO A 148 6.14 45.92 12.38
C PRO A 148 6.56 44.44 12.49
N THR A 149 7.68 44.10 11.85
CA THR A 149 8.18 42.71 11.78
C THR A 149 8.81 42.25 13.10
N PHE A 150 9.40 43.18 13.84
CA PHE A 150 10.07 42.91 15.10
C PHE A 150 9.33 43.65 16.22
N ALA A 151 8.99 42.91 17.28
CA ALA A 151 8.52 43.48 18.53
C ALA A 151 9.66 43.46 19.53
N TYR A 152 9.80 44.51 20.34
CA TYR A 152 10.76 44.53 21.44
C TYR A 152 10.30 43.56 22.53
N THR A 153 10.97 42.42 22.65
CA THR A 153 10.78 41.49 23.77
C THR A 153 11.66 41.92 24.95
N PRO A 154 11.16 41.91 26.20
CA PRO A 154 11.97 42.25 27.36
C PRO A 154 13.14 41.26 27.52
N ALA A 155 14.28 41.75 28.01
CA ALA A 155 15.49 40.93 28.19
C ALA A 155 15.33 39.83 29.26
N SER A 156 14.46 40.05 30.24
CA SER A 156 14.05 39.04 31.22
C SER A 156 12.56 38.75 31.03
N VAL A 157 12.24 37.47 30.82
CA VAL A 157 10.85 36.98 30.85
C VAL A 157 10.50 36.74 32.30
N THR A 158 9.52 37.47 32.84
CA THR A 158 8.92 37.14 34.13
C THR A 158 8.10 35.86 33.96
N GLN A 159 8.58 34.76 34.54
CA GLN A 159 7.79 33.53 34.75
C GLN A 159 6.78 33.73 35.89
#